data_AF-A0A1B8HN23-F1
#
_entry.id   AF-A0A1B8HN23-F1
#
_cell.length_a   1.000
_cell.length_b   1.000
_cell.length_c   1.000
_cell.angle_alpha   90.00
_cell.angle_beta   90.00
_cell.angle_gamma   90.00
#
_symmetry.space_group_name_H-M   'P 1'
#
loop_
_entity.id
_entity.type
_entity.pdbx_description
1 polymer ?
#
loop_
_entity_poly.entity_id
_entity_poly.type
_entity_poly.pdbx_seq_one_letter_code
_entity_poly.pdbx_strand_id
1 'polypeptide(L)'
;MADIVKQNDNITFNTLLTQFKSPIHEDNKKLNALMDNLQSGDKDTANAYQMAQLQACTSALNIKCSALSAMIRQHKENLSTPIGNMR
;
A
#
# COMPACT_ATOMS: atom_id res chain seq x y z
N MET A 1 -3.16 -23.50 29.70
CA MET A 1 -4.06 -22.40 29.30
C MET A 1 -3.21 -21.39 28.58
N ALA A 2 -3.21 -21.38 27.24
CA ALA A 2 -2.56 -20.31 26.50
C ALA A 2 -3.55 -19.14 26.48
N ASP A 3 -3.10 -17.98 26.96
CA ASP A 3 -3.79 -16.71 26.83
C ASP A 3 -4.16 -16.50 25.37
N ILE A 4 -5.44 -16.74 25.04
CA ILE A 4 -6.02 -16.35 23.76
C ILE A 4 -6.11 -14.84 23.84
N VAL A 5 -5.02 -14.18 23.41
CA VAL A 5 -5.00 -12.76 23.13
C VAL A 5 -6.22 -12.50 22.27
N LYS A 6 -7.22 -11.80 22.84
CA LYS A 6 -8.36 -11.27 22.11
C LYS A 6 -7.83 -10.23 21.13
N GLN A 7 -7.24 -10.67 20.02
CA GLN A 7 -7.00 -9.85 18.84
C GLN A 7 -8.36 -9.60 18.20
N ASN A 8 -9.13 -8.73 18.84
CA ASN A 8 -10.31 -8.10 18.29
C ASN A 8 -9.91 -6.92 17.37
N ASP A 9 -8.70 -6.93 16.82
CA ASP A 9 -8.37 -6.11 15.65
C ASP A 9 -8.98 -6.78 14.42
N ASN A 10 -10.32 -6.80 14.37
CA ASN A 10 -11.02 -7.11 13.14
C ASN A 10 -10.56 -6.07 12.11
N ILE A 11 -9.65 -6.50 11.22
CA ILE A 11 -9.25 -5.72 10.06
C ILE A 11 -10.50 -5.58 9.19
N THR A 12 -11.23 -4.48 9.38
CA THR A 12 -12.40 -4.13 8.58
C THR A 12 -11.94 -3.43 7.31
N PHE A 13 -12.81 -3.40 6.30
CA PHE A 13 -12.57 -2.61 5.10
C PHE A 13 -12.24 -1.13 5.40
N ASN A 14 -12.85 -0.56 6.44
CA ASN A 14 -12.55 0.81 6.90
C ASN A 14 -11.16 0.93 7.53
N THR A 15 -10.72 -0.07 8.29
CA THR A 15 -9.36 -0.09 8.87
C THR A 15 -8.30 -0.24 7.77
N LEU A 16 -8.55 -1.07 6.76
CA LEU A 16 -7.71 -1.20 5.55
C LEU A 16 -7.60 0.12 4.79
N LEU A 17 -8.74 0.78 4.55
CA LEU A 17 -8.78 2.09 3.93
C LEU A 17 -7.91 3.09 4.70
N THR A 18 -8.04 3.16 6.03
CA THR A 18 -7.26 4.11 6.84
C THR A 18 -5.76 3.76 6.83
N GLN A 19 -5.41 2.48 6.99
CA GLN A 19 -4.01 2.03 7.07
C GLN A 19 -3.26 2.14 5.74
N PHE A 20 -3.94 1.99 4.59
CA PHE A 20 -3.28 2.06 3.28
C PHE A 20 -3.43 3.42 2.61
N LYS A 21 -4.54 4.13 2.78
CA LYS A 21 -4.79 5.41 2.09
C LYS A 21 -3.78 6.48 2.49
N SER A 22 -3.51 6.67 3.79
CA SER A 22 -2.57 7.72 4.22
C SER A 22 -1.14 7.45 3.73
N PRO A 23 -0.57 6.24 3.94
CA PRO A 23 0.79 5.96 3.48
C PRO A 23 0.93 5.94 1.95
N ILE A 24 -0.06 5.44 1.21
CA ILE A 24 -0.03 5.47 -0.27
C ILE A 24 -0.10 6.91 -0.78
N HIS A 25 -0.92 7.76 -0.16
CA HIS A 25 -1.02 9.18 -0.53
C HIS A 25 0.27 9.95 -0.27
N GLU A 26 0.90 9.71 0.87
CA GLU A 26 2.20 10.31 1.21
C GLU A 26 3.31 9.85 0.27
N ASP A 27 3.37 8.56 -0.04
CA ASP A 27 4.35 8.02 -0.99
C ASP A 27 4.11 8.56 -2.41
N ASN A 28 2.87 8.69 -2.85
CA ASN A 28 2.54 9.33 -4.13
C ASN A 28 2.97 10.79 -4.18
N LYS A 29 2.78 11.55 -3.10
CA LYS A 29 3.26 12.94 -3.02
C LYS A 29 4.78 13.01 -3.12
N LYS A 30 5.50 12.13 -2.43
CA LYS A 30 6.97 12.04 -2.50
C LYS A 30 7.43 11.66 -3.90
N LEU A 31 6.76 10.71 -4.53
CA LEU A 31 7.06 10.27 -5.89
C LEU A 31 6.88 11.41 -6.90
N ASN A 32 5.76 12.15 -6.83
CA ASN A 32 5.51 13.30 -7.69
C ASN A 32 6.56 14.39 -7.49
N ALA A 33 6.89 14.73 -6.23
CA ALA A 33 7.94 15.70 -5.95
C ALA A 33 9.32 15.27 -6.49
N LEU A 34 9.67 13.98 -6.40
CA LEU A 34 10.90 13.43 -6.98
C LEU A 34 10.88 13.49 -8.51
N MET A 35 9.75 13.20 -9.16
CA MET A 35 9.61 13.33 -10.61
C MET A 35 9.70 14.79 -11.06
N ASP A 36 9.02 15.72 -10.38
CA ASP A 36 9.07 17.15 -10.71
C ASP A 36 10.49 17.71 -10.58
N ASN A 37 11.22 17.30 -9.53
CA ASN A 37 12.62 17.68 -9.34
C ASN A 37 13.53 17.10 -10.43
N LEU A 38 13.31 15.85 -10.85
CA LEU A 38 14.06 15.23 -11.95
C LEU A 38 13.71 15.83 -13.33
N GLN A 39 12.49 16.32 -13.51
CA GLN A 39 12.05 16.95 -14.76
C GLN A 39 12.45 18.43 -14.86
N SER A 40 12.58 19.16 -13.75
CA SER A 40 12.92 20.60 -13.76
C SER A 40 14.42 20.90 -13.77
N GLY A 41 15.28 19.92 -13.47
CA GLY A 41 16.73 20.08 -13.45
C GLY A 41 17.38 19.81 -14.81
N ASP A 42 18.46 20.55 -15.11
CA ASP A 42 19.40 20.29 -16.21
C ASP A 42 19.65 18.78 -16.33
N LYS A 43 19.40 18.23 -17.53
CA LYS A 43 19.39 16.79 -17.82
C LYS A 43 20.69 16.05 -17.43
N ASP A 44 21.76 16.79 -17.15
CA ASP A 44 23.06 16.31 -16.70
C ASP A 44 23.20 16.17 -15.16
N THR A 45 22.21 16.62 -14.38
CA THR A 45 22.22 16.61 -12.89
C THR A 45 21.11 15.79 -12.25
N ALA A 46 20.45 14.89 -12.98
CA ALA A 46 19.67 13.82 -12.37
C ALA A 46 20.61 12.92 -11.55
N ASN A 47 20.82 13.30 -10.30
CA ASN A 47 21.79 12.65 -9.42
C ASN A 47 21.39 11.18 -9.26
N ALA A 48 22.32 10.24 -9.44
CA ALA A 48 22.07 8.80 -9.29
C ALA A 48 21.31 8.47 -7.99
N TYR A 49 21.53 9.28 -6.95
CA TYR A 49 20.79 9.25 -5.69
C TYR A 49 19.29 9.55 -5.83
N GLN A 50 18.88 10.55 -6.61
CA GLN A 50 17.47 10.87 -6.86
C GLN A 50 16.79 9.79 -7.70
N MET A 51 17.49 9.23 -8.69
CA MET A 51 16.99 8.08 -9.46
C MET A 51 16.81 6.84 -8.58
N ALA A 52 17.76 6.56 -7.68
CA ALA A 52 17.64 5.46 -6.71
C ALA A 52 16.46 5.67 -5.74
N GLN A 53 16.25 6.91 -5.28
CA GLN A 53 15.09 7.24 -4.45
C GLN A 53 13.77 7.11 -5.21
N LEU A 54 13.72 7.55 -6.47
CA LEU A 54 12.55 7.38 -7.33
C LEU A 54 12.19 5.89 -7.49
N GLN A 55 13.19 5.06 -7.77
CA GLN A 55 13.01 3.61 -7.93
C GLN A 55 12.54 2.95 -6.63
N ALA A 56 13.13 3.31 -5.49
CA ALA A 56 12.74 2.81 -4.18
C ALA A 56 11.31 3.23 -3.82
N CYS A 57 10.96 4.51 -4.03
CA CYS A 57 9.63 5.04 -3.75
C CYS A 57 8.55 4.40 -4.64
N THR A 58 8.83 4.24 -5.93
CA THR A 58 7.94 3.54 -6.87
C THR A 58 7.72 2.08 -6.47
N SER A 59 8.80 1.38 -6.09
CA SER A 59 8.72 -0.03 -5.68
C SER A 59 7.91 -0.19 -4.39
N ALA A 60 8.15 0.68 -3.39
CA ALA A 60 7.41 0.68 -2.13
C ALA A 60 5.91 0.95 -2.36
N LEU A 61 5.57 1.92 -3.21
CA LEU A 61 4.19 2.23 -3.58
C LEU A 61 3.52 1.03 -4.26
N ASN A 62 4.21 0.38 -5.21
CA ASN A 62 3.68 -0.77 -5.93
C ASN A 62 3.40 -1.96 -4.99
N ILE A 63 4.30 -2.23 -4.04
CA ILE A 63 4.11 -3.27 -3.01
C ILE A 63 2.89 -2.94 -2.15
N LYS A 64 2.76 -1.69 -1.68
CA LYS A 64 1.61 -1.26 -0.86
C LYS A 64 0.28 -1.38 -1.61
N CYS A 65 0.23 -0.96 -2.88
CA CYS A 65 -0.95 -1.11 -3.74
C CYS A 65 -1.30 -2.59 -4.02
N SER A 66 -0.29 -3.44 -4.23
CA SER A 66 -0.48 -4.87 -4.42
C SER A 66 -1.01 -5.55 -3.15
N ALA A 67 -0.47 -5.19 -1.99
CA ALA A 67 -0.94 -5.68 -0.69
C ALA A 67 -2.38 -5.25 -0.42
N LEU A 68 -2.73 -3.99 -0.67
CA LEU A 68 -4.11 -3.50 -0.56
C LEU A 68 -5.06 -4.28 -1.48
N SER A 69 -4.67 -4.51 -2.74
CA SER A 69 -5.48 -5.26 -3.71
C SER A 69 -5.70 -6.70 -3.25
N ALA A 70 -4.66 -7.36 -2.72
CA ALA A 70 -4.76 -8.71 -2.17
C ALA A 70 -5.70 -8.77 -0.95
N MET A 71 -5.59 -7.82 -0.03
CA MET A 71 -6.46 -7.76 1.16
C MET A 71 -7.92 -7.46 0.80
N ILE A 72 -8.18 -6.58 -0.17
CA ILE A 72 -9.55 -6.34 -0.67
C ILE A 72 -10.12 -7.61 -1.29
N ARG A 73 -9.34 -8.33 -2.09
CA ARG A 73 -9.76 -9.59 -2.70
C ARG A 73 -10.08 -10.63 -1.64
N GLN A 74 -9.20 -10.81 -0.64
CA GLN A 74 -9.42 -11.72 0.47
C GLN A 74 -10.66 -11.34 1.28
N HIS A 75 -10.88 -10.05 1.54
CA HIS A 75 -12.07 -9.58 2.24
C HIS A 75 -13.35 -9.85 1.44
N LYS A 76 -13.32 -9.66 0.11
CA LYS A 76 -14.43 -10.04 -0.79
C LYS A 76 -14.68 -11.55 -0.79
N GLU A 77 -13.64 -12.38 -0.85
CA GLU A 77 -13.75 -13.83 -0.81
C GLU A 77 -14.34 -14.30 0.54
N ASN A 78 -13.90 -13.70 1.66
CA ASN A 78 -14.45 -13.95 3.00
C ASN A 78 -15.93 -13.52 3.15
N LEU A 79 -16.33 -12.41 2.53
CA LEU A 79 -17.74 -11.98 2.47
C LEU A 79 -18.57 -12.84 1.51
N SER A 80 -17.96 -13.43 0.49
CA SER A 80 -18.61 -14.34 -0.47
C SER A 80 -18.72 -15.78 0.05
N THR A 81 -18.04 -16.13 1.14
CA THR A 81 -18.03 -17.46 1.75
C THR A 81 -19.12 -17.77 2.82
N PRO A 82 -20.27 -17.08 2.95
CA PRO A 82 -21.34 -17.53 3.84
C PRO A 82 -22.61 -18.05 3.13
N ILE A 83 -22.50 -18.91 2.10
CA ILE A 83 -23.63 -19.76 1.61
C ILE A 83 -23.18 -21.19 1.19
N GLY A 84 -21.91 -21.39 0.79
CA GLY A 84 -21.46 -22.68 0.23
C GLY A 84 -21.23 -23.83 1.24
N ASN A 85 -20.99 -23.51 2.52
CA ASN A 85 -20.73 -24.51 3.58
C ASN A 85 -21.93 -24.77 4.49
N MET A 86 -23.13 -24.28 4.14
CA MET A 86 -24.42 -24.63 4.76
C MET A 86 -25.21 -25.63 3.88
N ARG A 87 -24.51 -26.56 3.22
CA ARG A 87 -25.12 -27.75 2.59
C ARG A 87 -24.60 -29.01 3.26
#